data_AF-A0A5J4WZK2-F1
#
_entry.id   AF-A0A5J4WZK2-F1
#
_cell.length_a   1.000
_cell.length_b   1.000
_cell.length_c   1.000
_cell.angle_alpha   90.00
_cell.angle_beta   90.00
_cell.angle_gamma   90.00
#
_symmetry.space_group_name_H-M   'P 1'
#
loop_
_entity.id
_entity.type
_entity.pdbx_description
1 polymer ?
#
loop_
_entity_poly.entity_id
_entity_poly.type
_entity_poly.pdbx_seq_one_letter_code
_entity_poly.pdbx_strand_id
1 'polypeptide(L)'
;MIQYQLLDIEKVPWENGVPKKSQDIVVTANVLHASRDLQQSFENVQSILKIGGVLIQLELLTGLKQLDVVFGLTEGWWAVKNDHLRRHPLLTPNKWKKVFTDSGYSDIKIFNNWG
;
A
#
# COMPACT_ATOMS: atom_id res chain seq x y z
N MET A 1 -24.07 -0.32 9.68
CA MET A 1 -23.49 0.80 10.45
C MET A 1 -22.01 0.86 10.14
N ILE A 2 -21.43 2.06 9.99
CA ILE A 2 -20.00 2.24 9.66
C ILE A 2 -19.23 2.48 10.96
N GLN A 3 -18.08 1.83 11.12
CA GLN A 3 -17.15 2.04 12.24
C GLN A 3 -15.94 2.82 11.75
N TYR A 4 -15.45 3.74 12.58
CA TYR A 4 -14.29 4.58 12.27
C TYR A 4 -13.21 4.34 13.32
N GLN A 5 -11.97 4.24 12.87
CA GLN A 5 -10.82 4.00 13.73
C GLN A 5 -9.56 4.53 13.04
N LEU A 6 -8.63 5.06 13.85
CA LEU A 6 -7.33 5.45 13.35
C LEU A 6 -6.46 4.21 13.16
N LEU A 7 -5.83 4.09 12.00
CA LEU A 7 -4.87 3.02 11.70
C LEU A 7 -3.64 3.61 11.05
N ASP A 8 -2.51 3.50 11.74
CA ASP A 8 -1.17 3.71 11.19
C ASP A 8 -0.65 2.37 10.67
N ILE A 9 -0.64 2.20 9.35
CA ILE A 9 -0.32 0.91 8.72
C ILE A 9 1.16 0.53 8.80
N GLU A 10 2.04 1.48 9.17
CA GLU A 10 3.45 1.18 9.42
C GLU A 10 3.66 0.49 10.79
N LYS A 11 2.62 0.51 11.65
CA LYS A 11 2.62 -0.16 12.95
C LYS A 11 1.80 -1.44 12.90
N VAL A 12 2.05 -2.27 13.90
CA VAL A 12 1.33 -3.51 14.17
C VAL A 12 -0.19 -3.24 14.28
N PRO A 13 -1.05 -3.77 13.38
CA PRO A 13 -2.47 -3.37 13.34
C PRO A 13 -3.28 -3.78 14.58
N TRP A 14 -2.97 -4.92 15.20
CA TRP A 14 -3.72 -5.43 16.34
C TRP A 14 -3.45 -4.65 17.63
N GLU A 15 -2.32 -3.96 17.74
CA GLU A 15 -2.04 -3.03 18.85
C GLU A 15 -2.93 -1.79 18.76
N ASN A 16 -3.34 -1.41 17.55
CA ASN A 16 -4.28 -0.32 17.31
C ASN A 16 -5.74 -0.79 17.30
N GLY A 17 -6.02 -2.06 17.63
CA GLY A 17 -7.38 -2.59 17.74
C GLY A 17 -7.95 -3.21 16.46
N VAL A 18 -7.14 -3.47 15.42
CA VAL A 18 -7.57 -4.20 14.21
C VAL A 18 -7.14 -5.67 14.32
N PRO A 19 -8.05 -6.62 14.57
CA PRO A 19 -7.65 -8.01 14.80
C PRO A 19 -7.03 -8.64 13.55
N LYS A 20 -6.10 -9.57 13.77
CA LYS A 20 -5.55 -10.41 12.71
C LYS A 20 -6.67 -11.18 12.01
N LYS A 21 -6.53 -11.38 10.70
CA LYS A 21 -7.42 -12.24 9.89
C LYS A 21 -8.90 -11.88 10.10
N SER A 22 -9.22 -10.59 10.16
CA SER A 22 -10.57 -10.10 10.46
C SER A 22 -11.32 -9.58 9.23
N GLN A 23 -10.62 -9.15 8.19
CA GLN A 23 -11.22 -8.51 7.02
C GLN A 23 -11.25 -9.47 5.83
N ASP A 24 -12.41 -9.56 5.17
CA ASP A 24 -12.54 -10.27 3.88
C ASP A 24 -11.97 -9.42 2.73
N ILE A 25 -12.12 -8.10 2.82
CA ILE A 25 -11.65 -7.13 1.83
C ILE A 25 -10.94 -5.99 2.55
N VAL A 26 -9.76 -5.59 2.04
CA VAL A 26 -9.07 -4.37 2.43
C VAL A 26 -8.92 -3.48 1.21
N VAL A 27 -9.27 -2.21 1.35
CA VAL A 27 -9.13 -1.20 0.30
C VAL A 27 -8.07 -0.20 0.73
N THR A 28 -7.10 0.04 -0.13
CA THR A 28 -6.09 1.08 0.05
C THR A 28 -6.03 1.93 -1.21
N ALA A 29 -6.17 3.24 -1.05
CA ALA A 29 -6.19 4.17 -2.17
C ALA A 29 -5.20 5.29 -1.90
N ASN A 30 -4.14 5.35 -2.71
CA ASN A 30 -3.11 6.38 -2.66
C ASN A 30 -2.50 6.57 -1.27
N VAL A 31 -2.22 5.47 -0.57
CA VAL A 31 -1.74 5.49 0.82
C VAL A 31 -0.46 4.69 1.01
N LEU A 32 -0.35 3.47 0.46
CA LEU A 32 0.81 2.62 0.73
C LEU A 32 2.08 3.20 0.10
N HIS A 33 1.96 3.95 -0.98
CA HIS A 33 3.12 4.64 -1.56
C HIS A 33 3.77 5.65 -0.59
N ALA A 34 3.05 6.17 0.40
CA ALA A 34 3.58 7.15 1.35
C ALA A 34 4.27 6.50 2.57
N SER A 35 4.26 5.17 2.67
CA SER A 35 4.91 4.45 3.76
C SER A 35 6.44 4.52 3.69
N ARG A 36 7.12 4.43 4.84
CA ARG A 36 8.59 4.37 4.90
C ARG A 36 9.16 3.03 4.44
N ASP A 37 8.47 1.94 4.77
CA ASP A 37 8.79 0.58 4.36
C ASP A 37 7.55 -0.03 3.71
N LEU A 38 7.62 -0.17 2.38
CA LEU A 38 6.52 -0.70 1.61
C LEU A 38 6.28 -2.18 1.91
N GLN A 39 7.33 -2.97 2.11
CA GLN A 39 7.19 -4.39 2.40
C GLN A 39 6.48 -4.60 3.74
N GLN A 40 6.95 -3.91 4.79
CA GLN A 40 6.34 -4.00 6.12
C GLN A 40 4.87 -3.58 6.11
N SER A 41 4.54 -2.54 5.35
CA SER A 41 3.15 -2.06 5.20
C SER A 41 2.26 -3.10 4.53
N PHE A 42 2.77 -3.78 3.48
CA PHE A 42 2.05 -4.87 2.83
C PHE A 42 1.88 -6.09 3.75
N GLU A 43 2.90 -6.44 4.53
CA GLU A 43 2.81 -7.51 5.54
C GLU A 43 1.74 -7.18 6.60
N ASN A 44 1.67 -5.92 7.05
CA ASN A 44 0.63 -5.47 7.98
C ASN A 44 -0.78 -5.57 7.36
N VAL A 45 -0.95 -5.17 6.10
CA VAL A 45 -2.21 -5.34 5.36
C VAL A 45 -2.56 -6.83 5.19
N GLN A 46 -1.59 -7.68 4.90
CA GLN A 46 -1.81 -9.12 4.79
C GLN A 46 -2.20 -9.74 6.15
N SER A 47 -1.70 -9.20 7.26
CA SER A 47 -2.02 -9.69 8.60
C SER A 47 -3.48 -9.50 8.99
N ILE A 48 -4.14 -8.44 8.50
CA ILE A 48 -5.55 -8.13 8.77
C ILE A 48 -6.50 -8.89 7.83
N LEU A 49 -6.04 -9.27 6.63
CA LEU A 49 -6.83 -10.05 5.68
C LEU A 49 -7.00 -11.51 6.13
N LYS A 50 -8.23 -12.00 6.10
CA LYS A 50 -8.55 -13.44 6.24
C LYS A 50 -7.82 -14.27 5.19
N ILE A 51 -7.71 -15.58 5.43
CA ILE A 51 -7.26 -16.53 4.40
C ILE A 51 -8.23 -16.46 3.22
N GLY A 52 -7.72 -16.20 2.01
CA GLY A 52 -8.53 -15.98 0.81
C GLY A 52 -9.16 -14.59 0.69
N GLY A 53 -8.85 -13.66 1.61
CA GLY A 53 -9.29 -12.27 1.52
C GLY A 53 -8.62 -11.51 0.37
N VAL A 54 -9.23 -10.38 -0.02
CA VAL A 54 -8.82 -9.59 -1.19
C VAL A 54 -8.27 -8.22 -0.77
N LEU A 55 -7.10 -7.87 -1.29
CA LEU A 55 -6.58 -6.50 -1.27
C LEU A 55 -6.96 -5.80 -2.59
N ILE A 56 -7.61 -4.65 -2.48
CA ILE A 56 -7.81 -3.71 -3.59
C ILE A 56 -6.87 -2.52 -3.36
N GLN A 57 -5.90 -2.37 -4.26
CA GLN A 57 -4.93 -1.26 -4.25
C GLN A 57 -5.21 -0.32 -5.42
N LEU A 58 -5.51 0.94 -5.12
CA LEU A 58 -5.60 2.02 -6.08
C LEU A 58 -4.39 2.93 -5.93
N GLU A 59 -3.57 3.06 -6.97
CA GLU A 59 -2.35 3.86 -6.91
C GLU A 59 -2.08 4.67 -8.18
N LEU A 60 -1.40 5.80 -7.98
CA LEU A 60 -0.80 6.57 -9.06
C LEU A 60 0.47 5.85 -9.54
N LEU A 61 0.74 5.94 -10.83
CA LEU A 61 1.92 5.34 -11.45
C LEU A 61 3.00 6.39 -11.69
N THR A 62 4.24 5.92 -11.85
CA THR A 62 5.39 6.78 -12.19
C THR A 62 5.19 7.55 -13.50
N GLY A 63 5.90 8.67 -13.67
CA GLY A 63 5.96 9.42 -14.94
C GLY A 63 5.33 10.81 -14.89
N LEU A 64 4.68 11.15 -13.78
CA LEU A 64 4.03 12.44 -13.57
C LEU A 64 4.90 13.31 -12.66
N LYS A 65 5.93 13.96 -13.21
CA LYS A 65 6.79 14.89 -12.46
C LYS A 65 6.00 16.03 -11.79
N GLN A 66 4.82 16.34 -12.31
CA GLN A 66 3.90 17.31 -11.72
C GLN A 66 3.43 16.88 -10.32
N LEU A 67 3.35 15.57 -10.04
CA LEU A 67 2.98 15.09 -8.71
C LEU A 67 4.05 15.40 -7.67
N ASP A 68 5.33 15.44 -8.05
CA ASP A 68 6.40 15.86 -7.14
C ASP A 68 6.27 17.33 -6.74
N VAL A 69 5.75 18.18 -7.64
CA VAL A 69 5.49 19.59 -7.32
C VAL A 69 4.32 19.75 -6.36
N VAL A 70 3.27 18.94 -6.53
CA VAL A 70 2.06 19.01 -5.70
C VAL A 70 2.29 18.35 -4.33
N PHE A 71 2.80 17.12 -4.32
CA PHE A 71 2.90 16.29 -3.12
C PHE A 71 4.29 16.28 -2.50
N GLY A 72 5.35 16.69 -3.22
CA GLY A 72 6.71 16.75 -2.70
C GLY A 72 6.93 17.80 -1.61
N LEU A 73 5.93 18.60 -1.27
CA LEU A 73 5.97 19.46 -0.07
C LEU A 73 5.51 18.72 1.20
N THR A 74 4.97 17.50 1.06
CA THR A 74 4.52 16.67 2.18
C THR A 74 5.63 15.73 2.66
N GLU A 75 5.70 15.48 3.97
CA GLU A 75 6.71 14.57 4.55
C GLU A 75 6.56 13.14 4.01
N GLY A 76 5.33 12.68 3.82
CA GLY A 76 5.03 11.32 3.35
C GLY A 76 5.54 11.02 1.94
N TRP A 77 5.64 12.03 1.06
CA TRP A 77 6.10 11.82 -0.31
C TRP A 77 7.55 11.34 -0.40
N TRP A 78 8.39 11.78 0.55
CA TRP A 78 9.83 11.45 0.59
C TRP A 78 10.18 10.43 1.67
N ALA A 79 9.19 9.82 2.31
CA ALA A 79 9.36 8.82 3.37
C ALA A 79 10.17 7.58 2.91
N VAL A 80 10.26 7.35 1.60
CA VAL A 80 10.93 6.21 0.95
C VAL A 80 12.46 6.18 1.05
N LYS A 81 13.10 7.14 1.74
CA LYS A 81 14.57 7.34 1.69
C LYS A 81 15.38 6.09 2.08
N ASN A 82 14.83 5.22 2.92
CA ASN A 82 15.47 3.99 3.39
C ASN A 82 14.78 2.71 2.88
N ASP A 83 13.83 2.83 1.96
CA ASP A 83 13.11 1.69 1.41
C ASP A 83 14.01 0.94 0.41
N HIS A 84 14.28 -0.35 0.65
CA HIS A 84 15.13 -1.16 -0.21
C HIS A 84 14.50 -1.47 -1.58
N LEU A 85 13.17 -1.34 -1.70
CA LEU A 85 12.42 -1.64 -2.93
C LEU A 85 12.32 -0.44 -3.87
N ARG A 86 12.51 0.78 -3.37
CA ARG A 86 12.22 2.00 -4.13
C ARG A 86 12.97 3.23 -3.68
N ARG A 87 13.21 4.14 -4.62
CA ARG A 87 13.80 5.47 -4.37
C ARG A 87 12.84 6.64 -4.66
N HIS A 88 11.60 6.31 -4.99
CA HIS A 88 10.53 7.23 -5.32
C HIS A 88 9.21 6.62 -4.80
N PRO A 89 8.25 7.41 -4.28
CA PRO A 89 7.00 6.90 -3.72
C PRO A 89 6.21 6.09 -4.75
N LEU A 90 6.08 6.61 -5.97
CA LEU A 90 5.35 5.94 -7.04
C LEU A 90 6.17 4.83 -7.71
N LEU A 91 5.49 3.76 -8.09
CA LEU A 91 6.05 2.59 -8.75
C LEU A 91 5.42 2.35 -10.12
N THR A 92 6.15 1.64 -10.99
CA THR A 92 5.59 1.13 -12.24
C THR A 92 4.68 -0.08 -11.93
N PRO A 93 3.74 -0.45 -12.81
CA PRO A 93 2.92 -1.64 -12.63
C PRO A 93 3.74 -2.92 -12.40
N ASN A 94 4.87 -3.09 -13.08
CA ASN A 94 5.74 -4.25 -12.92
C ASN A 94 6.40 -4.30 -11.54
N LYS A 95 6.80 -3.13 -10.99
CA LYS A 95 7.33 -3.05 -9.63
C LYS A 95 6.26 -3.34 -8.60
N TRP A 96 5.04 -2.81 -8.78
CA TRP A 96 3.90 -3.16 -7.94
C TRP A 96 3.66 -4.68 -7.94
N LYS A 97 3.58 -5.30 -9.12
CA LYS A 97 3.43 -6.76 -9.24
C LYS A 97 4.47 -7.52 -8.42
N LYS A 98 5.73 -7.10 -8.49
CA LYS A 98 6.82 -7.70 -7.70
C LYS A 98 6.59 -7.55 -6.20
N VAL A 99 6.22 -6.35 -5.72
CA VAL A 99 5.90 -6.11 -4.30
C VAL A 99 4.77 -7.03 -3.83
N PHE A 100 3.69 -7.15 -4.60
CA PHE A 100 2.59 -8.07 -4.28
C PHE A 100 3.06 -9.53 -4.19
N THR A 101 3.83 -10.00 -5.17
CA THR A 101 4.33 -11.38 -5.18
C THR A 101 5.28 -11.64 -4.00
N ASP A 102 6.24 -10.75 -3.76
CA ASP A 102 7.21 -10.88 -2.66
C ASP A 102 6.52 -10.82 -1.28
N SER A 103 5.39 -10.11 -1.17
CA SER A 103 4.56 -10.03 0.04
C SER A 103 3.56 -11.20 0.19
N GLY A 104 3.66 -12.23 -0.66
CA GLY A 104 2.84 -13.45 -0.57
C GLY A 104 1.41 -13.32 -1.09
N TYR A 105 1.10 -12.33 -1.91
CA TYR A 105 -0.19 -12.26 -2.61
C TYR A 105 -0.18 -13.14 -3.87
N SER A 106 -1.27 -13.88 -4.09
CA SER A 106 -1.54 -14.64 -5.30
C SER A 106 -2.60 -13.97 -6.17
N ASP A 107 -2.84 -14.50 -7.38
CA ASP A 107 -3.95 -14.10 -8.25
C ASP A 107 -4.01 -12.60 -8.60
N ILE A 108 -2.83 -11.98 -8.72
CA ILE A 108 -2.66 -10.54 -8.94
C ILE A 108 -3.22 -10.14 -10.30
N LYS A 109 -4.29 -9.34 -10.30
CA LYS A 109 -4.86 -8.71 -11.48
C LYS A 109 -4.59 -7.21 -11.46
N ILE A 110 -4.00 -6.71 -12.53
CA ILE A 110 -3.63 -5.30 -12.68
C ILE A 110 -4.50 -4.69 -13.78
N PHE A 111 -5.21 -3.63 -13.44
CA PHE A 111 -6.08 -2.89 -14.36
C PHE A 111 -5.46 -1.52 -14.63
N ASN A 112 -4.90 -1.34 -15.82
CA ASN A 112 -4.22 -0.10 -16.22
C ASN A 112 -4.95 0.61 -17.38
N ASN A 113 -6.15 0.16 -17.71
CA ASN A 113 -6.87 0.59 -18.91
C ASN A 113 -7.69 1.84 -18.59
N TRP A 114 -7.03 2.99 -18.62
CA TRP A 114 -7.67 4.26 -18.94
C TRP A 114 -7.48 4.51 -20.43
N GLY A 115 -8.21 3.76 -21.25
CA GLY A 115 -8.23 3.82 -22.70
C GLY A 115 -9.63 3.52 -23.21
#